data_AF-I0R9R1-F1
#
_entry.id   AF-I0R9R1-F1
#
_cell.length_a   1.000
_cell.length_b   1.000
_cell.length_c   1.000
_cell.angle_alpha   90.00
_cell.angle_beta   90.00
_cell.angle_gamma   90.00
#
_symmetry.space_group_name_H-M   'P 1'
#
loop_
_entity.id
_entity.type
_entity.pdbx_description
1 polymer ?
#
loop_
_entity_poly.entity_id
_entity_poly.type
_entity_poly.pdbx_seq_one_letter_code
_entity_poly.pdbx_strand_id
1 'polypeptide(L)'
;MIKTNEKIEERAVEILSKITAFDKDKYDRKSLLEELLKFQEELRNILFNNEHADSADLRIWNVIDHLEKLNKDKGNIADDELKNVVKQCKCIGNMISILIAGVAGENKAYFSLQNISHYRKLLKNIELSYEDITSELDNIVVTKKGIFLIEVKNIRQDVLIDEDGNMYKKEKNDFVYDCNIWEKMNYKEQLLKIAVGKYLKDKKIHSILVFTNSNISVENKYRYIKHSFLGQLPHIIDEYEGNKIYTEVDVENIIESVKLNQSNKVYSPEVDIKRFKEDFAVLLATLEISEVRIPTSVEKPKFNILIAIRNILRRYGERSKNICRASEHLTEVL
;
A
#
# COMPACT_ATOMS: atom_id res chain seq x y z
N MET A 1 -21.66 -33.97 9.68
CA MET A 1 -20.32 -33.33 9.75
C MET A 1 -19.54 -33.46 8.44
N ILE A 2 -19.27 -34.66 7.90
CA ILE A 2 -18.45 -34.82 6.66
C ILE A 2 -19.03 -34.06 5.45
N LYS A 3 -20.34 -34.17 5.16
CA LYS A 3 -21.00 -33.44 4.06
C LYS A 3 -21.03 -31.91 4.24
N THR A 4 -20.97 -31.41 5.48
CA THR A 4 -21.01 -29.97 5.77
C THR A 4 -19.64 -29.35 5.53
N ASN A 5 -18.57 -30.01 5.99
CA ASN A 5 -17.20 -29.57 5.75
C ASN A 5 -16.88 -29.56 4.25
N GLU A 6 -17.33 -30.57 3.50
CA GLU A 6 -17.14 -30.65 2.05
C GLU A 6 -17.82 -29.49 1.31
N LYS A 7 -19.05 -29.12 1.71
CA LYS A 7 -19.73 -27.93 1.16
C LYS A 7 -18.99 -26.62 1.48
N ILE A 8 -18.43 -26.51 2.69
CA ILE A 8 -17.63 -25.34 3.09
C ILE A 8 -16.37 -25.25 2.22
N GLU A 9 -15.70 -26.37 1.95
CA GLU A 9 -14.54 -26.42 1.04
C GLU A 9 -14.92 -25.95 -0.37
N GLU A 10 -15.99 -26.50 -0.96
CA GLU A 10 -16.44 -26.13 -2.30
C GLU A 10 -16.79 -24.64 -2.40
N ARG A 11 -17.50 -24.10 -1.40
CA ARG A 11 -17.87 -22.69 -1.37
C ARG A 11 -16.67 -21.77 -1.12
N ALA A 12 -15.73 -22.15 -0.27
CA ALA A 12 -14.50 -21.39 -0.05
C ALA A 12 -13.68 -21.31 -1.35
N VAL A 13 -13.60 -22.39 -2.14
CA VAL A 13 -12.94 -22.37 -3.46
C VAL A 13 -13.66 -21.43 -4.44
N GLU A 14 -14.99 -21.42 -4.45
CA GLU A 14 -15.78 -20.50 -5.28
C GLU A 14 -15.61 -19.03 -4.86
N ILE A 15 -15.50 -18.75 -3.56
CA ILE A 15 -15.22 -17.39 -3.07
C ILE A 15 -13.80 -16.96 -3.48
N LEU A 16 -12.82 -17.86 -3.28
CA LEU A 16 -11.42 -17.58 -3.61
C LEU A 16 -11.21 -17.29 -5.09
N SER A 17 -11.91 -18.00 -5.99
CA SER A 17 -11.80 -17.79 -7.43
C SER A 17 -12.35 -16.44 -7.93
N LYS A 18 -13.14 -15.74 -7.11
CA LYS A 18 -13.65 -14.39 -7.39
C LYS A 18 -12.66 -13.28 -7.02
N ILE A 19 -11.56 -13.61 -6.34
CA ILE A 19 -10.56 -12.66 -5.87
C ILE A 19 -9.33 -12.71 -6.80
N THR A 20 -9.18 -11.69 -7.64
CA THR A 20 -8.12 -11.57 -8.65
C THR A 20 -7.13 -10.43 -8.35
N ALA A 21 -7.32 -9.68 -7.26
CA ALA A 21 -6.32 -8.73 -6.81
C ALA A 21 -5.09 -9.47 -6.26
N PHE A 22 -3.90 -8.90 -6.42
CA PHE A 22 -2.62 -9.45 -5.98
C PHE A 22 -2.16 -10.75 -6.68
N ASP A 23 -2.21 -10.76 -8.02
CA ASP A 23 -1.78 -11.93 -8.83
C ASP A 23 -0.31 -11.86 -9.28
N LYS A 24 0.40 -10.77 -8.99
CA LYS A 24 1.83 -10.58 -9.30
C LYS A 24 2.69 -10.77 -8.04
N ASP A 25 3.96 -11.11 -8.25
CA ASP A 25 4.93 -11.24 -7.16
C ASP A 25 5.51 -9.89 -6.70
N LYS A 26 5.40 -8.86 -7.53
CA LYS A 26 6.11 -7.58 -7.38
C LYS A 26 5.22 -6.41 -7.77
N TYR A 27 5.22 -5.37 -6.95
CA TYR A 27 4.47 -4.14 -7.19
C TYR A 27 5.38 -2.93 -7.02
N ASP A 28 5.18 -1.89 -7.82
CA ASP A 28 5.63 -0.54 -7.46
C ASP A 28 4.60 0.10 -6.51
N ARG A 29 4.88 1.27 -5.95
CA ARG A 29 3.97 1.92 -5.00
C ARG A 29 2.59 2.24 -5.59
N LYS A 30 2.52 2.63 -6.86
CA LYS A 30 1.26 2.97 -7.54
C LYS A 30 0.45 1.70 -7.79
N SER A 31 1.07 0.68 -8.37
CA SER A 31 0.40 -0.61 -8.62
C SER A 31 0.02 -1.32 -7.32
N LEU A 32 0.78 -1.16 -6.23
CA LEU A 32 0.38 -1.65 -4.91
C LEU A 32 -0.93 -1.02 -4.42
N LEU A 33 -1.07 0.31 -4.54
CA LEU A 33 -2.31 0.99 -4.15
C LEU A 33 -3.49 0.56 -5.03
N GLU A 34 -3.28 0.43 -6.35
CA GLU A 34 -4.30 -0.06 -7.28
C GLU A 34 -4.79 -1.47 -6.88
N GLU A 35 -3.87 -2.37 -6.53
CA GLU A 35 -4.20 -3.73 -6.11
C GLU A 35 -4.88 -3.78 -4.74
N LEU A 36 -4.47 -2.94 -3.78
CA LEU A 36 -5.18 -2.81 -2.50
C LEU A 36 -6.63 -2.33 -2.68
N LEU A 37 -6.84 -1.35 -3.56
CA LEU A 37 -8.17 -0.82 -3.85
C LEU A 37 -9.04 -1.84 -4.59
N LYS A 38 -8.48 -2.51 -5.61
CA LYS A 38 -9.12 -3.62 -6.30
C LYS A 38 -9.51 -4.73 -5.32
N PHE A 39 -8.61 -5.08 -4.40
CA PHE A 39 -8.86 -6.10 -3.39
C PHE A 39 -10.02 -5.72 -2.47
N GLN A 40 -10.04 -4.48 -1.96
CA GLN A 40 -11.16 -3.98 -1.16
C GLN A 40 -12.49 -4.06 -1.93
N GLU A 41 -12.48 -3.70 -3.21
CA GLU A 41 -13.65 -3.77 -4.08
C GLU A 41 -14.14 -5.21 -4.30
N GLU A 42 -13.24 -6.15 -4.57
CA GLU A 42 -13.60 -7.56 -4.73
C GLU A 42 -14.23 -8.15 -3.46
N LEU A 43 -13.64 -7.89 -2.28
CA LEU A 43 -14.19 -8.35 -1.00
C LEU A 43 -15.60 -7.79 -0.75
N ARG A 44 -15.81 -6.50 -1.07
CA ARG A 44 -17.12 -5.86 -0.99
C ARG A 44 -18.11 -6.54 -1.95
N ASN A 45 -17.73 -6.71 -3.22
CA ASN A 45 -18.64 -7.27 -4.23
C ASN A 45 -19.06 -8.70 -3.87
N ILE A 46 -18.15 -9.50 -3.29
CA ILE A 46 -18.46 -10.85 -2.80
C ILE A 46 -19.55 -10.82 -1.71
N LEU A 47 -19.50 -9.85 -0.77
CA LEU A 47 -20.43 -9.78 0.36
C LEU A 47 -21.79 -9.14 0.03
N PHE A 48 -21.81 -8.13 -0.85
CA PHE A 48 -23.00 -7.27 -1.04
C PHE A 48 -23.74 -7.47 -2.37
N ASN A 49 -23.39 -8.49 -3.18
CA ASN A 49 -23.96 -8.82 -4.50
C ASN A 49 -25.35 -8.19 -4.81
N ASN A 50 -25.35 -7.13 -5.63
CA ASN A 50 -26.52 -6.50 -6.27
C ASN A 50 -27.62 -5.89 -5.38
N GLU A 51 -27.38 -5.59 -4.10
CA GLU A 51 -28.23 -4.62 -3.41
C GLU A 51 -27.89 -3.19 -3.89
N HIS A 52 -28.56 -2.80 -4.98
CA HIS A 52 -28.37 -1.57 -5.74
C HIS A 52 -28.85 -0.32 -4.98
N ALA A 53 -27.93 0.54 -4.56
CA ALA A 53 -27.97 2.00 -4.78
C ALA A 53 -26.78 2.75 -4.13
N ASP A 54 -26.26 2.27 -2.99
CA ASP A 54 -25.33 3.03 -2.13
C ASP A 54 -23.90 2.46 -2.04
N SER A 55 -23.53 1.52 -2.92
CA SER A 55 -22.31 0.70 -2.80
C SER A 55 -20.99 1.41 -3.18
N ALA A 56 -21.04 2.63 -3.72
CA ALA A 56 -19.86 3.34 -4.23
C ALA A 56 -18.86 3.77 -3.13
N ASP A 57 -19.33 3.97 -1.90
CA ASP A 57 -18.50 4.48 -0.79
C ASP A 57 -18.13 3.44 0.28
N LEU A 58 -18.54 2.17 0.10
CA LEU A 58 -18.26 1.12 1.07
C LEU A 58 -16.75 0.80 1.12
N ARG A 59 -16.18 0.92 2.32
CA ARG A 59 -14.76 0.67 2.62
C ARG A 59 -14.58 -0.69 3.29
N ILE A 60 -13.33 -1.08 3.53
CA ILE A 60 -12.99 -2.31 4.28
C ILE A 60 -13.66 -2.38 5.67
N TRP A 61 -14.02 -1.24 6.26
CA TRP A 61 -14.78 -1.19 7.52
C TRP A 61 -16.18 -1.78 7.37
N ASN A 62 -16.85 -1.54 6.24
CA ASN A 62 -18.17 -2.13 5.98
C ASN A 62 -18.10 -3.65 5.76
N VAL A 63 -16.99 -4.14 5.23
CA VAL A 63 -16.71 -5.59 5.16
C VAL A 63 -16.63 -6.19 6.56
N ILE A 64 -15.93 -5.51 7.48
CA ILE A 64 -15.84 -5.93 8.89
C ILE A 64 -17.22 -5.95 9.55
N ASP A 65 -17.97 -4.85 9.47
CA ASP A 65 -19.29 -4.72 10.10
C ASP A 65 -20.26 -5.81 9.62
N HIS A 66 -20.22 -6.14 8.32
CA HIS A 66 -21.07 -7.17 7.75
C HIS A 66 -20.69 -8.58 8.24
N LEU A 67 -19.39 -8.91 8.28
CA LEU A 67 -18.93 -10.21 8.78
C LEU A 67 -19.25 -10.39 10.28
N GLU A 68 -19.11 -9.33 11.08
CA GLU A 68 -19.49 -9.34 12.50
C GLU A 68 -20.99 -9.59 12.67
N LYS A 69 -21.83 -8.93 11.86
CA LYS A 69 -23.28 -9.16 11.86
C LYS A 69 -23.63 -10.59 11.46
N LEU A 70 -23.07 -11.11 10.38
CA LEU A 70 -23.31 -12.49 9.92
C LEU A 70 -22.93 -13.53 10.99
N ASN A 71 -21.78 -13.36 11.64
CA ASN A 71 -21.36 -14.27 12.71
C ASN A 71 -22.30 -14.21 13.91
N LYS A 72 -22.74 -13.01 14.30
CA LYS A 72 -23.73 -12.83 15.37
C LYS A 72 -25.05 -13.52 15.05
N ASP A 73 -25.56 -13.34 13.83
CA ASP A 73 -26.81 -13.96 13.37
C ASP A 73 -26.70 -15.50 13.32
N LYS A 74 -25.47 -16.03 13.22
CA LYS A 74 -25.17 -17.46 13.25
C LYS A 74 -24.86 -18.02 14.64
N GLY A 75 -24.91 -17.20 15.69
CA GLY A 75 -24.63 -17.62 17.06
C GLY A 75 -23.15 -17.67 17.43
N ASN A 76 -22.33 -16.80 16.82
CA ASN A 76 -20.90 -16.64 17.12
C ASN A 76 -20.08 -17.92 16.89
N ILE A 77 -20.36 -18.62 15.79
CA ILE A 77 -19.78 -19.92 15.46
C ILE A 77 -18.32 -19.86 14.97
N ALA A 78 -17.85 -18.67 14.57
CA ALA A 78 -16.56 -18.48 13.91
C ALA A 78 -15.76 -17.30 14.53
N ASP A 79 -15.85 -17.10 15.85
CA ASP A 79 -15.24 -15.95 16.53
C ASP A 79 -13.72 -15.82 16.33
N ASP A 80 -13.00 -16.93 16.33
CA ASP A 80 -11.54 -16.89 16.18
C ASP A 80 -11.12 -16.61 14.74
N GLU A 81 -11.78 -17.23 13.77
CA GLU A 81 -11.59 -16.98 12.35
C GLU A 81 -11.95 -15.53 12.00
N LEU A 82 -13.08 -15.04 12.52
CA LEU A 82 -13.52 -13.65 12.37
C LEU A 82 -12.49 -12.69 12.96
N LYS A 83 -12.02 -12.93 14.19
CA LYS A 83 -11.03 -12.07 14.85
C LYS A 83 -9.75 -11.94 14.03
N ASN A 84 -9.28 -13.02 13.42
CA ASN A 84 -8.11 -13.02 12.55
C ASN A 84 -8.35 -12.21 11.27
N VAL A 85 -9.46 -12.45 10.55
CA VAL A 85 -9.81 -11.70 9.34
C VAL A 85 -9.98 -10.20 9.64
N VAL A 86 -10.67 -9.85 10.72
CA VAL A 86 -10.86 -8.45 11.16
C VAL A 86 -9.51 -7.77 11.43
N LYS A 87 -8.58 -8.45 12.10
CA LYS A 87 -7.23 -7.90 12.33
C LYS A 87 -6.54 -7.57 11.00
N GLN A 88 -6.58 -8.49 10.04
CA GLN A 88 -5.92 -8.30 8.76
C GLN A 88 -6.63 -7.22 7.89
N CYS A 89 -7.96 -7.15 7.91
CA CYS A 89 -8.74 -6.09 7.28
C CYS A 89 -8.36 -4.70 7.82
N LYS A 90 -8.16 -4.58 9.14
CA LYS A 90 -7.69 -3.33 9.77
C LYS A 90 -6.30 -2.94 9.26
N CYS A 91 -5.38 -3.90 9.14
CA CYS A 91 -4.06 -3.64 8.56
C CYS A 91 -4.17 -3.13 7.12
N ILE A 92 -4.93 -3.81 6.26
CA ILE A 92 -5.15 -3.42 4.85
C ILE A 92 -5.78 -2.02 4.77
N GLY A 93 -6.83 -1.75 5.56
CA GLY A 93 -7.49 -0.45 5.60
C GLY A 93 -6.56 0.69 6.01
N ASN A 94 -5.69 0.43 6.99
CA ASN A 94 -4.66 1.39 7.41
C ASN A 94 -3.63 1.62 6.28
N MET A 95 -3.15 0.56 5.62
CA MET A 95 -2.24 0.67 4.48
C MET A 95 -2.83 1.54 3.35
N ILE A 96 -4.08 1.26 2.95
CA ILE A 96 -4.81 2.06 1.94
C ILE A 96 -4.87 3.53 2.39
N SER A 97 -5.26 3.78 3.63
CA SER A 97 -5.42 5.14 4.17
C SER A 97 -4.08 5.91 4.16
N ILE A 98 -2.99 5.27 4.56
CA ILE A 98 -1.64 5.85 4.57
C ILE A 98 -1.18 6.15 3.15
N LEU A 99 -1.32 5.20 2.22
CA LEU A 99 -0.89 5.38 0.82
C LEU A 99 -1.68 6.49 0.13
N ILE A 100 -3.01 6.52 0.28
CA ILE A 100 -3.85 7.60 -0.27
C ILE A 100 -3.44 8.95 0.31
N ALA A 101 -3.25 9.04 1.63
CA ALA A 101 -2.83 10.27 2.28
C ALA A 101 -1.45 10.72 1.77
N GLY A 102 -0.50 9.79 1.61
CA GLY A 102 0.83 10.07 1.05
C GLY A 102 0.73 10.63 -0.38
N VAL A 103 0.05 9.91 -1.28
CA VAL A 103 -0.15 10.32 -2.69
C VAL A 103 -0.84 11.69 -2.78
N ALA A 104 -1.87 11.92 -1.96
CA ALA A 104 -2.56 13.21 -1.91
C ALA A 104 -1.64 14.34 -1.45
N GLY A 105 -0.78 14.09 -0.47
CA GLY A 105 0.21 15.05 0.01
C GLY A 105 1.25 15.40 -1.06
N GLU A 106 1.84 14.38 -1.68
CA GLU A 106 2.80 14.53 -2.77
C GLU A 106 2.21 15.28 -3.97
N ASN A 107 0.96 14.99 -4.33
CA ASN A 107 0.26 15.73 -5.38
C ASN A 107 0.13 17.22 -5.03
N LYS A 108 -0.27 17.55 -3.80
CA LYS A 108 -0.35 18.96 -3.35
C LYS A 108 1.01 19.67 -3.43
N ALA A 109 2.07 19.01 -2.99
CA ALA A 109 3.43 19.56 -3.09
C ALA A 109 3.84 19.77 -4.55
N TYR A 110 3.61 18.78 -5.41
CA TYR A 110 3.89 18.87 -6.83
C TYR A 110 3.13 20.04 -7.49
N PHE A 111 1.83 20.19 -7.20
CA PHE A 111 1.05 21.34 -7.69
C PHE A 111 1.59 22.68 -7.18
N SER A 112 2.02 22.76 -5.92
CA SER A 112 2.65 23.99 -5.41
C SER A 112 3.93 24.32 -6.18
N LEU A 113 4.78 23.32 -6.44
CA LEU A 113 6.01 23.48 -7.24
C LEU A 113 5.75 23.91 -8.69
N GLN A 114 4.51 23.81 -9.19
CA GLN A 114 4.15 24.37 -10.50
C GLN A 114 4.10 25.91 -10.51
N ASN A 115 4.05 26.55 -9.33
CA ASN A 115 3.99 28.01 -9.21
C ASN A 115 5.36 28.69 -9.12
N ILE A 116 6.46 27.94 -9.20
CA ILE A 116 7.81 28.52 -9.29
C ILE A 116 7.89 29.36 -10.57
N SER A 117 8.38 30.59 -10.45
CA SER A 117 8.34 31.58 -11.53
C SER A 117 9.49 31.41 -12.52
N HIS A 118 10.61 30.85 -12.07
CA HIS A 118 11.80 30.69 -12.89
C HIS A 118 11.87 29.36 -13.64
N TYR A 119 12.73 29.31 -14.67
CA TYR A 119 13.02 28.09 -15.43
C TYR A 119 13.47 26.96 -14.49
N ARG A 120 12.77 25.82 -14.59
CA ARG A 120 13.00 24.64 -13.78
C ARG A 120 12.61 23.37 -14.53
N LYS A 121 13.10 22.25 -14.02
CA LYS A 121 12.55 20.93 -14.29
C LYS A 121 12.17 20.25 -12.99
N LEU A 122 11.10 19.47 -13.07
CA LEU A 122 10.53 18.73 -11.93
C LEU A 122 10.57 17.25 -12.26
N LEU A 123 11.01 16.46 -11.28
CA LEU A 123 10.77 15.04 -11.23
C LEU A 123 9.95 14.71 -9.99
N LYS A 124 9.09 13.71 -10.11
CA LYS A 124 8.20 13.27 -9.04
C LYS A 124 8.28 11.75 -8.91
N ASN A 125 8.27 11.27 -7.67
CA ASN A 125 8.23 9.85 -7.29
C ASN A 125 9.32 9.05 -8.01
N ILE A 126 10.57 9.51 -7.85
CA ILE A 126 11.75 8.91 -8.46
C ILE A 126 12.34 7.92 -7.49
N GLU A 127 12.45 6.67 -7.92
CA GLU A 127 13.09 5.63 -7.14
C GLU A 127 14.55 5.50 -7.57
N LEU A 128 15.45 5.63 -6.60
CA LEU A 128 16.89 5.46 -6.80
C LEU A 128 17.41 4.35 -5.90
N SER A 129 18.33 3.56 -6.43
CA SER A 129 19.04 2.51 -5.70
C SER A 129 20.54 2.66 -5.85
N TYR A 130 21.28 2.44 -4.77
CA TYR A 130 22.72 2.27 -4.79
C TYR A 130 23.10 1.19 -3.78
N GLU A 131 23.81 0.16 -4.26
CA GLU A 131 24.07 -1.06 -3.48
C GLU A 131 22.75 -1.63 -2.92
N ASP A 132 22.67 -1.86 -1.61
CA ASP A 132 21.49 -2.40 -0.93
C ASP A 132 20.50 -1.31 -0.47
N ILE A 133 20.78 -0.03 -0.75
CA ILE A 133 19.95 1.09 -0.31
C ILE A 133 19.04 1.52 -1.46
N THR A 134 17.72 1.46 -1.25
CA THR A 134 16.71 1.94 -2.21
C THR A 134 15.68 2.85 -1.56
N SER A 135 15.49 4.04 -2.13
CA SER A 135 14.49 5.00 -1.66
C SER A 135 13.75 5.69 -2.79
N GLU A 136 12.47 5.96 -2.55
CA GLU A 136 11.66 6.88 -3.34
C GLU A 136 11.97 8.32 -2.92
N LEU A 137 12.12 9.22 -3.89
CA LEU A 137 12.29 10.66 -3.74
C LEU A 137 11.00 11.34 -4.24
N ASP A 138 10.31 12.03 -3.34
CA ASP A 138 8.96 12.54 -3.61
C ASP A 138 8.99 13.59 -4.72
N ASN A 139 9.82 14.64 -4.59
CA ASN A 139 10.05 15.58 -5.68
C ASN A 139 11.51 16.05 -5.76
N ILE A 140 12.00 16.23 -6.98
CA ILE A 140 13.30 16.85 -7.27
C ILE A 140 13.04 18.06 -8.15
N VAL A 141 13.57 19.22 -7.74
CA VAL A 141 13.51 20.46 -8.52
C VAL A 141 14.90 20.85 -8.94
N VAL A 142 15.10 21.03 -10.24
CA VAL A 142 16.38 21.49 -10.79
C VAL A 142 16.16 22.86 -11.42
N THR A 143 16.92 23.85 -10.97
CA THR A 143 16.90 25.22 -11.47
C THR A 143 18.29 25.65 -11.94
N LYS A 144 18.40 26.83 -12.56
CA LYS A 144 19.71 27.42 -12.89
C LYS A 144 20.59 27.70 -11.65
N LYS A 145 19.97 27.83 -10.47
CA LYS A 145 20.65 28.21 -9.22
C LYS A 145 21.02 27.02 -8.33
N GLY A 146 20.37 25.86 -8.50
CA GLY A 146 20.50 24.76 -7.55
C GLY A 146 19.58 23.58 -7.83
N ILE A 147 19.88 22.46 -7.15
CA ILE A 147 19.08 21.24 -7.10
C ILE A 147 18.45 21.15 -5.71
N PHE A 148 17.13 20.94 -5.66
CA PHE A 148 16.35 20.84 -4.43
C PHE A 148 15.71 19.45 -4.34
N LEU A 149 15.87 18.82 -3.18
CA LEU A 149 15.23 17.56 -2.84
C LEU A 149 14.10 17.85 -1.87
N ILE A 150 12.88 17.49 -2.23
CA ILE A 150 11.69 17.79 -1.44
C ILE A 150 11.13 16.49 -0.87
N GLU A 151 11.09 16.39 0.46
CA GLU A 151 10.42 15.32 1.20
C GLU A 151 9.06 15.83 1.69
N VAL A 152 7.98 15.10 1.46
CA VAL A 152 6.61 15.54 1.76
C VAL A 152 6.04 14.76 2.94
N LYS A 153 5.50 15.48 3.93
CA LYS A 153 4.78 14.91 5.07
C LYS A 153 3.36 15.44 5.12
N ASN A 154 2.39 14.53 4.92
CA ASN A 154 0.97 14.82 5.07
C ASN A 154 0.47 14.48 6.47
N ILE A 155 0.94 15.23 7.46
CA ILE A 155 0.67 15.03 8.89
C ILE A 155 -0.39 16.01 9.36
N ARG A 156 -1.25 15.58 10.30
CA ARG A 156 -2.31 16.41 10.89
C ARG A 156 -2.04 16.86 12.32
N GLN A 157 -1.03 16.26 12.94
CA GLN A 157 -0.60 16.49 14.31
C GLN A 157 0.56 17.51 14.34
N ASP A 158 0.70 18.21 15.46
CA ASP A 158 1.90 19.00 15.72
C ASP A 158 3.15 18.09 15.70
N VAL A 159 4.27 18.65 15.27
CA VAL A 159 5.52 17.93 15.07
C VAL A 159 6.63 18.58 15.89
N LEU A 160 7.43 17.73 16.53
CA LEU A 160 8.71 18.10 17.14
C LEU A 160 9.82 17.35 16.42
N ILE A 161 10.85 18.05 15.98
CA ILE A 161 12.11 17.47 15.52
C ILE A 161 13.18 17.87 16.55
N ASP A 162 13.77 16.88 17.20
CA ASP A 162 14.80 17.10 18.21
C ASP A 162 16.18 17.44 17.61
N GLU A 163 17.16 17.66 18.47
CA GLU A 163 18.54 18.01 18.10
C GLU A 163 19.29 16.88 17.36
N ASP A 164 18.82 15.64 17.46
CA ASP A 164 19.39 14.45 16.80
C ASP A 164 18.68 14.13 15.47
N GLY A 165 17.65 14.90 15.12
CA GLY A 165 16.89 14.72 13.89
C GLY A 165 15.80 13.66 13.99
N ASN A 166 15.42 13.25 15.20
CA ASN A 166 14.24 12.42 15.44
C ASN A 166 12.98 13.26 15.37
N MET A 167 12.01 12.78 14.60
CA MET A 167 10.71 13.39 14.43
C MET A 167 9.68 12.68 15.32
N TYR A 168 8.92 13.48 16.05
CA TYR A 168 7.84 13.04 16.92
C TYR A 168 6.53 13.71 16.50
N LYS A 169 5.42 12.99 16.65
CA LYS A 169 4.06 13.50 16.39
C LYS A 169 3.34 13.64 17.73
N LYS A 170 2.62 14.74 17.90
CA LYS A 170 1.82 14.97 19.11
C LYS A 170 0.58 14.07 19.11
N GLU A 171 0.46 13.23 20.13
CA GLU A 171 -0.70 12.38 20.38
C GLU A 171 -1.23 12.65 21.79
N LYS A 172 -2.45 13.22 21.87
CA LYS A 172 -3.06 13.65 23.14
C LYS A 172 -2.13 14.61 23.89
N ASN A 173 -1.47 14.13 24.95
CA ASN A 173 -0.62 14.91 25.84
C ASN A 173 0.88 14.62 25.66
N ASP A 174 1.24 13.68 24.77
CA ASP A 174 2.62 13.22 24.62
C ASP A 174 3.11 13.36 23.17
N PHE A 175 4.42 13.32 22.99
CA PHE A 175 5.08 13.22 21.68
C PHE A 175 5.50 11.78 21.44
N VAL A 176 4.92 11.16 20.40
CA VAL A 176 5.22 9.78 20.02
C VAL A 176 6.26 9.79 18.90
N TYR A 177 7.33 9.04 19.09
CA TYR A 177 8.39 8.89 18.10
C TYR A 177 7.82 8.33 16.79
N ASP A 178 8.18 8.98 15.67
CA ASP A 178 7.82 8.53 14.32
C ASP A 178 9.04 7.93 13.60
N CYS A 179 10.10 8.72 13.42
CA CYS A 179 11.34 8.25 12.80
C CYS A 179 12.49 9.25 12.95
N ASN A 180 13.73 8.82 12.72
CA ASN A 180 14.82 9.72 12.41
C ASN A 180 14.63 10.31 10.99
N ILE A 181 14.16 11.56 10.91
CA ILE A 181 13.84 12.22 9.64
C ILE A 181 15.11 12.70 8.93
N TRP A 182 16.17 13.04 9.68
CA TRP A 182 17.46 13.30 9.06
C TRP A 182 17.91 12.10 8.28
N GLU A 183 18.10 10.94 8.96
CA GLU A 183 18.66 9.70 8.40
C GLU A 183 18.04 9.41 7.04
N LYS A 184 16.71 9.40 7.01
CA LYS A 184 15.93 9.22 5.79
C LYS A 184 16.25 10.27 4.71
N MET A 185 16.25 11.56 5.05
CA MET A 185 16.52 12.62 4.08
C MET A 185 17.97 12.60 3.55
N ASN A 186 18.96 12.35 4.40
CA ASN A 186 20.35 12.27 3.95
C ASN A 186 20.57 11.07 3.04
N TYR A 187 19.99 9.90 3.32
CA TYR A 187 20.08 8.76 2.40
C TYR A 187 19.53 9.12 1.01
N LYS A 188 18.36 9.78 0.95
CA LYS A 188 17.79 10.28 -0.31
C LYS A 188 18.70 11.30 -0.99
N GLU A 189 19.32 12.20 -0.22
CA GLU A 189 20.28 13.17 -0.76
C GLU A 189 21.51 12.50 -1.36
N GLN A 190 22.10 11.50 -0.69
CA GLN A 190 23.26 10.77 -1.21
C GLN A 190 22.91 10.00 -2.49
N LEU A 191 21.77 9.30 -2.52
CA LEU A 191 21.28 8.64 -3.73
C LEU A 191 21.13 9.62 -4.89
N LEU A 192 20.59 10.81 -4.64
CA LEU A 192 20.46 11.84 -5.67
C LEU A 192 21.82 12.35 -6.13
N LYS A 193 22.79 12.58 -5.23
CA LYS A 193 24.15 12.99 -5.61
C LYS A 193 24.81 11.98 -6.54
N ILE A 194 24.66 10.69 -6.24
CA ILE A 194 25.18 9.60 -7.07
C ILE A 194 24.51 9.60 -8.44
N ALA A 195 23.17 9.69 -8.48
CA ALA A 195 22.40 9.70 -9.73
C ALA A 195 22.68 10.93 -10.62
N VAL A 196 22.98 12.09 -10.03
CA VAL A 196 23.39 13.30 -10.76
C VAL A 196 24.85 13.20 -11.23
N GLY A 197 25.72 12.59 -10.44
CA GLY A 197 27.11 12.28 -10.80
C GLY A 197 27.90 13.50 -11.24
N LYS A 198 28.54 13.41 -12.41
CA LYS A 198 29.44 14.44 -12.96
C LYS A 198 28.77 15.80 -13.21
N TYR A 199 27.44 15.85 -13.29
CA TYR A 199 26.70 17.11 -13.50
C TYR A 199 26.50 17.91 -12.21
N LEU A 200 26.89 17.36 -11.04
CA LEU A 200 26.78 18.03 -9.76
C LEU A 200 27.94 19.03 -9.55
N LYS A 201 27.70 20.31 -9.85
CA LYS A 201 28.73 21.36 -9.78
C LYS A 201 29.06 21.84 -8.36
N ASP A 202 28.05 22.14 -7.54
CA ASP A 202 28.24 22.71 -6.18
C ASP A 202 28.35 21.65 -5.08
N LYS A 203 28.37 20.36 -5.43
CA LYS A 203 28.29 19.21 -4.49
C LYS A 203 27.15 19.27 -3.45
N LYS A 204 26.26 20.26 -3.56
CA LYS A 204 25.22 20.57 -2.60
C LYS A 204 23.86 20.33 -3.23
N ILE A 205 23.00 19.69 -2.46
CA ILE A 205 21.59 19.50 -2.75
C ILE A 205 20.83 20.15 -1.60
N HIS A 206 19.80 20.91 -1.92
CA HIS A 206 18.99 21.61 -0.93
C HIS A 206 17.81 20.74 -0.54
N SER A 207 17.99 19.98 0.54
CA SER A 207 16.96 19.13 1.11
C SER A 207 15.96 19.96 1.93
N ILE A 208 14.67 19.86 1.61
CA ILE A 208 13.58 20.59 2.27
C ILE A 208 12.48 19.60 2.67
N LEU A 209 12.12 19.62 3.96
CA LEU A 209 10.99 18.87 4.51
C LEU A 209 9.71 19.71 4.41
N VAL A 210 8.71 19.24 3.67
CA VAL A 210 7.47 19.99 3.41
C VAL A 210 6.31 19.38 4.14
N PHE A 211 5.66 20.17 4.99
CA PHE A 211 4.41 19.80 5.63
C PHE A 211 3.23 20.32 4.80
N THR A 212 2.29 19.44 4.49
CA THR A 212 1.14 19.78 3.63
C THR A 212 0.02 20.51 4.36
N ASN A 213 0.04 20.48 5.69
CA ASN A 213 -0.99 21.06 6.54
C ASN A 213 -0.40 22.24 7.31
N SER A 214 -0.74 23.46 6.92
CA SER A 214 -0.29 24.69 7.59
C SER A 214 -0.95 24.96 8.94
N ASN A 215 -1.91 24.13 9.36
CA ASN A 215 -2.61 24.30 10.64
C ASN A 215 -1.89 23.59 11.81
N ILE A 216 -0.75 22.94 11.57
CA ILE A 216 0.04 22.28 12.62
C ILE A 216 1.16 23.21 13.09
N SER A 217 1.60 23.03 14.34
CA SER A 217 2.86 23.58 14.82
C SER A 217 4.01 22.65 14.49
N VAL A 218 5.13 23.19 14.00
CA VAL A 218 6.38 22.44 13.77
C VAL A 218 7.49 23.10 14.57
N GLU A 219 7.94 22.43 15.62
CA GLU A 219 9.14 22.81 16.36
C GLU A 219 10.33 22.03 15.80
N ASN A 220 11.27 22.71 15.17
CA ASN A 220 12.45 22.08 14.59
C ASN A 220 13.72 22.56 15.29
N LYS A 221 14.27 21.71 16.15
CA LYS A 221 15.54 21.96 16.85
C LYS A 221 16.75 21.48 16.04
N TYR A 222 16.50 20.74 14.95
CA TYR A 222 17.54 20.21 14.10
C TYR A 222 18.04 21.24 13.07
N ARG A 223 19.33 21.59 13.14
CA ARG A 223 19.90 22.72 12.39
C ARG A 223 20.09 22.48 10.88
N TYR A 224 20.24 21.24 10.43
CA TYR A 224 20.57 20.95 9.03
C TYR A 224 19.38 20.54 8.15
N ILE A 225 18.19 20.41 8.73
CA ILE A 225 16.95 20.18 7.97
C ILE A 225 16.17 21.48 7.97
N LYS A 226 15.93 22.01 6.77
CA LYS A 226 14.96 23.09 6.60
C LYS A 226 13.59 22.47 6.43
N HIS A 227 12.58 23.06 7.05
CA HIS A 227 11.19 22.72 6.77
C HIS A 227 10.44 23.89 6.14
N SER A 228 9.32 23.59 5.49
CA SER A 228 8.39 24.60 4.99
C SER A 228 6.96 24.05 4.90
N PHE A 229 6.00 24.96 4.76
CA PHE A 229 4.64 24.62 4.36
C PHE A 229 4.45 24.83 2.85
N LEU A 230 3.41 24.22 2.27
CA LEU A 230 3.17 24.23 0.82
C LEU A 230 3.19 25.62 0.19
N GLY A 231 2.59 26.62 0.85
CA GLY A 231 2.51 27.98 0.31
C GLY A 231 3.86 28.69 0.25
N GLN A 232 4.83 28.29 1.09
CA GLN A 232 6.16 28.90 1.15
C GLN A 232 7.13 28.25 0.17
N LEU A 233 6.85 27.00 -0.25
CA LEU A 233 7.77 26.18 -1.02
C LEU A 233 8.23 26.84 -2.34
N PRO A 234 7.36 27.44 -3.18
CA PRO A 234 7.80 28.09 -4.41
C PRO A 234 8.71 29.28 -4.14
N HIS A 235 8.35 30.12 -3.15
CA HIS A 235 9.14 31.29 -2.75
C HIS A 235 10.54 30.91 -2.28
N ILE A 236 10.66 29.88 -1.44
CA ILE A 236 11.96 29.38 -0.97
C ILE A 236 12.88 28.98 -2.14
N ILE A 237 12.32 28.43 -3.21
CA ILE A 237 13.09 28.00 -4.39
C ILE A 237 13.41 29.19 -5.30
N ASP A 238 12.45 30.07 -5.58
CA ASP A 238 12.64 31.24 -6.45
C ASP A 238 13.65 32.24 -5.85
N GLU A 239 13.50 32.54 -4.56
CA GLU A 239 14.29 33.51 -3.81
C GLU A 239 15.63 32.95 -3.34
N TYR A 240 15.94 31.68 -3.64
CA TYR A 240 17.25 31.10 -3.30
C TYR A 240 18.38 31.99 -3.85
N GLU A 241 19.24 32.49 -2.96
CA GLU A 241 20.32 33.45 -3.26
C GLU A 241 21.58 32.80 -3.86
N GLY A 242 21.43 31.67 -4.54
CA GLY A 242 22.53 30.97 -5.21
C GLY A 242 22.96 31.63 -6.53
N ASN A 243 24.25 31.51 -6.86
CA ASN A 243 24.77 31.85 -8.18
C ASN A 243 24.12 30.96 -9.25
N LYS A 244 23.89 31.51 -10.45
CA LYS A 244 23.38 30.74 -11.61
C LYS A 244 24.49 29.85 -12.18
N ILE A 245 24.79 28.75 -11.49
CA ILE A 245 25.85 27.81 -11.83
C ILE A 245 25.45 26.78 -12.90
N TYR A 246 24.14 26.61 -13.15
CA TYR A 246 23.60 25.69 -14.13
C TYR A 246 23.02 26.43 -15.34
N THR A 247 23.43 26.01 -16.53
CA THR A 247 22.78 26.36 -17.81
C THR A 247 21.52 25.51 -18.01
N GLU A 248 20.69 25.85 -18.99
CA GLU A 248 19.51 25.01 -19.32
C GLU A 248 19.91 23.60 -19.78
N VAL A 249 21.02 23.49 -20.52
CA VAL A 249 21.60 22.21 -20.93
C VAL A 249 22.06 21.40 -19.72
N ASP A 250 22.68 22.03 -18.72
CA ASP A 250 23.02 21.34 -17.47
C ASP A 250 21.76 20.83 -16.76
N VAL A 251 20.70 21.64 -16.70
CA VAL A 251 19.42 21.23 -16.09
C VAL A 251 18.84 20.00 -16.78
N GLU A 252 18.83 19.96 -18.11
CA GLU A 252 18.33 18.78 -18.86
C GLU A 252 19.21 17.56 -18.62
N ASN A 253 20.54 17.71 -18.69
CA ASN A 253 21.49 16.62 -18.43
C ASN A 253 21.33 16.03 -17.02
N ILE A 254 21.08 16.87 -16.01
CA ILE A 254 20.81 16.43 -14.63
C ILE A 254 19.54 15.56 -14.60
N ILE A 255 18.47 16.03 -15.24
CA ILE A 255 17.18 15.32 -15.26
C ILE A 255 17.29 13.98 -15.98
N GLU A 256 17.96 13.95 -17.13
CA GLU A 256 18.23 12.73 -17.89
C GLU A 256 19.09 11.76 -17.08
N SER A 257 20.15 12.24 -16.43
CA SER A 257 20.99 11.41 -15.57
C SER A 257 20.19 10.76 -14.43
N VAL A 258 19.33 11.53 -13.75
CA VAL A 258 18.47 10.99 -12.69
C VAL A 258 17.49 9.95 -13.23
N LYS A 259 16.87 10.20 -14.40
CA LYS A 259 15.97 9.23 -15.03
C LYS A 259 16.69 7.94 -15.45
N LEU A 260 17.91 8.03 -15.98
CA LEU A 260 18.72 6.88 -16.38
C LEU A 260 19.12 5.99 -15.19
N ASN A 261 19.23 6.58 -13.99
CA ASN A 261 19.56 5.86 -12.75
C ASN A 261 18.31 5.42 -11.97
N GLN A 262 17.11 5.51 -12.57
CA GLN A 262 15.90 5.02 -11.91
C GLN A 262 15.97 3.51 -11.70
N SER A 263 15.68 3.10 -10.48
CA SER A 263 15.50 1.70 -10.10
C SER A 263 14.01 1.38 -10.05
N ASN A 264 13.64 0.11 -10.28
CA ASN A 264 12.29 -0.36 -10.00
C ASN A 264 12.30 -1.04 -8.62
N LYS A 265 11.90 -0.31 -7.57
CA LYS A 265 11.73 -0.92 -6.25
C LYS A 265 10.51 -1.83 -6.28
N VAL A 266 10.66 -2.97 -5.62
CA VAL A 266 9.58 -3.91 -5.40
C VAL A 266 9.03 -3.70 -4.00
N TYR A 267 7.75 -3.39 -3.92
CA TYR A 267 6.98 -3.35 -2.69
C TYR A 267 6.20 -4.65 -2.55
N SER A 268 6.20 -5.18 -1.33
CA SER A 268 5.38 -6.31 -0.93
C SER A 268 4.43 -5.85 0.18
N PRO A 269 3.18 -6.34 0.19
CA PRO A 269 2.26 -6.05 1.28
C PRO A 269 2.81 -6.56 2.62
N GLU A 270 2.54 -5.85 3.72
CA GLU A 270 2.90 -6.31 5.07
C GLU A 270 2.06 -7.51 5.52
N VAL A 271 0.88 -7.66 4.93
CA VAL A 271 -0.03 -8.79 5.16
C VAL A 271 0.26 -9.88 4.14
N ASP A 272 0.32 -11.14 4.59
CA ASP A 272 0.29 -12.27 3.67
C ASP A 272 -1.09 -12.32 2.99
N ILE A 273 -1.19 -11.67 1.83
CA ILE A 273 -2.44 -11.55 1.08
C ILE A 273 -2.96 -12.93 0.68
N LYS A 274 -2.08 -13.87 0.35
CA LYS A 274 -2.50 -15.23 -0.01
C LYS A 274 -3.19 -15.89 1.17
N ARG A 275 -2.58 -15.81 2.36
CA ARG A 275 -3.19 -16.33 3.59
C ARG A 275 -4.49 -15.61 3.95
N PHE A 276 -4.55 -14.30 3.76
CA PHE A 276 -5.80 -13.55 3.95
C PHE A 276 -6.92 -14.11 3.08
N LYS A 277 -6.67 -14.26 1.77
CA LYS A 277 -7.70 -14.70 0.82
C LYS A 277 -8.28 -16.06 1.23
N GLU A 278 -7.41 -16.96 1.66
CA GLU A 278 -7.76 -18.27 2.20
C GLU A 278 -8.62 -18.17 3.48
N ASP A 279 -8.16 -17.40 4.47
CA ASP A 279 -8.86 -17.23 5.76
C ASP A 279 -10.24 -16.56 5.56
N PHE A 280 -10.32 -15.54 4.69
CA PHE A 280 -11.56 -14.84 4.34
C PHE A 280 -12.57 -15.78 3.67
N ALA A 281 -12.12 -16.56 2.67
CA ALA A 281 -12.99 -17.48 1.95
C ALA A 281 -13.56 -18.58 2.86
N VAL A 282 -12.75 -19.13 3.75
CA VAL A 282 -13.20 -20.11 4.75
C VAL A 282 -14.17 -19.51 5.75
N LEU A 283 -13.88 -18.30 6.27
CA LEU A 283 -14.78 -17.62 7.19
C LEU A 283 -16.16 -17.42 6.55
N LEU A 284 -16.20 -16.81 5.37
CA LEU A 284 -17.46 -16.50 4.71
C LEU A 284 -18.23 -17.78 4.34
N ALA A 285 -17.57 -18.81 3.80
CA ALA A 285 -18.20 -20.09 3.52
C ALA A 285 -18.77 -20.74 4.80
N THR A 286 -18.07 -20.63 5.92
CA THR A 286 -18.53 -21.14 7.22
C THR A 286 -19.79 -20.39 7.69
N LEU A 287 -19.80 -19.07 7.57
CA LEU A 287 -20.95 -18.23 7.95
C LEU A 287 -22.17 -18.46 7.06
N GLU A 288 -21.97 -18.66 5.76
CA GLU A 288 -23.05 -18.92 4.80
C GLU A 288 -23.67 -20.32 5.00
N ILE A 289 -22.85 -21.37 5.12
CA ILE A 289 -23.30 -22.77 5.09
C ILE A 289 -23.69 -23.31 6.46
N SER A 290 -23.04 -22.85 7.53
CA SER A 290 -23.34 -23.39 8.86
C SER A 290 -24.75 -22.99 9.28
N GLU A 291 -25.49 -23.96 9.82
CA GLU A 291 -26.76 -23.71 10.49
C GLU A 291 -26.50 -23.02 11.84
N VAL A 292 -27.47 -22.25 12.32
CA VAL A 292 -27.41 -21.58 13.63
C VAL A 292 -27.14 -22.63 14.71
N ARG A 293 -25.99 -22.54 15.39
CA ARG A 293 -25.68 -23.43 16.50
C ARG A 293 -26.22 -22.84 17.80
N ILE A 294 -27.20 -23.51 18.40
CA ILE A 294 -27.51 -23.35 19.82
C ILE A 294 -26.29 -23.91 20.59
N PRO A 295 -25.72 -23.19 21.57
CA PRO A 295 -24.41 -23.53 22.12
C PRO A 295 -24.45 -24.85 22.91
N THR A 296 -23.89 -25.90 22.32
CA THR A 296 -23.41 -27.08 23.04
C THR A 296 -21.99 -27.40 22.56
N SER A 297 -21.08 -27.50 23.52
CA SER A 297 -19.63 -27.66 23.35
C SER A 297 -19.24 -28.82 22.43
N VAL A 298 -18.67 -28.53 21.25
CA VAL A 298 -17.94 -29.52 20.44
C VAL A 298 -16.79 -28.86 19.66
N GLU A 299 -15.68 -29.60 19.57
CA GLU A 299 -14.37 -29.27 19.01
C GLU A 299 -14.34 -28.55 17.65
N LYS A 300 -13.33 -27.69 17.50
CA LYS A 300 -12.99 -26.94 16.29
C LYS A 300 -12.40 -27.84 15.20
N PRO A 301 -12.87 -27.77 13.94
CA PRO A 301 -12.22 -28.43 12.83
C PRO A 301 -10.91 -27.72 12.44
N LYS A 302 -9.80 -28.46 12.35
CA LYS A 302 -8.55 -27.95 11.76
C LYS A 302 -8.64 -28.09 10.24
N PHE A 303 -8.67 -26.96 9.53
CA PHE A 303 -8.77 -26.92 8.07
C PHE A 303 -7.40 -26.74 7.42
N ASN A 304 -7.09 -27.55 6.41
CA ASN A 304 -5.91 -27.38 5.55
C ASN A 304 -6.35 -27.27 4.09
N ILE A 305 -6.50 -26.03 3.61
CA ILE A 305 -7.01 -25.69 2.28
C ILE A 305 -6.18 -26.31 1.15
N LEU A 306 -4.86 -26.46 1.33
CA LEU A 306 -3.99 -27.12 0.35
C LEU A 306 -4.36 -28.60 0.16
N ILE A 307 -4.77 -29.29 1.25
CA ILE A 307 -5.24 -30.67 1.18
C ILE A 307 -6.63 -30.73 0.53
N ALA A 308 -7.52 -29.78 0.86
CA ALA A 308 -8.85 -29.68 0.26
C ALA A 308 -8.78 -29.45 -1.26
N ILE A 309 -7.98 -28.47 -1.73
CA ILE A 309 -7.74 -28.20 -3.16
C ILE A 309 -7.16 -29.44 -3.85
N ARG A 310 -6.16 -30.10 -3.25
CA ARG A 310 -5.55 -31.31 -3.81
C ARG A 310 -6.55 -32.46 -3.90
N ASN A 311 -7.44 -32.60 -2.92
CA ASN A 311 -8.50 -33.60 -2.90
C ASN A 311 -9.60 -33.32 -3.93
N ILE A 312 -10.02 -32.06 -4.08
CA ILE A 312 -10.99 -31.64 -5.08
C ILE A 312 -10.41 -31.89 -6.49
N LEU A 313 -9.18 -31.43 -6.77
CA LEU A 313 -8.52 -31.63 -8.06
C LEU A 313 -8.31 -33.13 -8.37
N ARG A 314 -7.95 -33.95 -7.37
CA ARG A 314 -7.86 -35.41 -7.54
C ARG A 314 -9.21 -36.02 -7.92
N ARG A 315 -10.31 -35.62 -7.27
CA ARG A 315 -11.65 -36.12 -7.57
C ARG A 315 -12.14 -35.69 -8.95
N TYR A 316 -11.86 -34.45 -9.38
CA TYR A 316 -12.15 -34.02 -10.75
C TYR A 316 -11.35 -34.85 -11.76
N GLY A 317 -10.06 -35.10 -11.52
CA GLY A 317 -9.25 -35.99 -12.37
C GLY A 317 -9.73 -37.45 -12.41
N GLU A 318 -10.23 -37.99 -11.30
CA GLU A 318 -10.82 -39.33 -11.23
C GLU A 318 -12.19 -39.40 -11.93
N ARG A 319 -13.02 -38.35 -11.83
CA ARG A 319 -14.28 -38.23 -12.59
C ARG A 319 -14.04 -38.20 -14.10
N SER A 320 -13.03 -37.46 -14.56
CA SER A 320 -12.65 -37.42 -15.98
C SER A 320 -12.20 -38.78 -16.49
N LYS A 321 -11.43 -39.53 -15.71
CA LYS A 321 -10.99 -40.90 -16.07
C LYS A 321 -12.15 -41.90 -16.11
N ASN A 322 -13.12 -41.78 -15.21
CA ASN A 322 -14.32 -42.63 -15.21
C ASN A 322 -15.28 -42.29 -16.36
N ILE A 323 -15.33 -41.03 -16.81
CA ILE A 323 -16.09 -40.63 -18.00
C ILE A 323 -15.43 -41.17 -19.27
N CYS A 324 -14.10 -41.13 -19.38
CA CYS A 324 -13.39 -41.75 -20.52
C CYS A 324 -13.56 -43.28 -20.57
N ARG A 325 -13.49 -43.97 -19.42
CA ARG A 325 -13.76 -45.43 -19.35
C ARG A 325 -15.21 -45.78 -19.67
N ALA A 326 -16.16 -44.95 -19.28
CA ALA A 326 -17.57 -45.14 -19.62
C ALA A 326 -17.83 -44.93 -21.12
N SER A 327 -17.10 -44.03 -21.80
CA SER A 327 -17.21 -43.89 -23.26
C SER A 327 -16.57 -45.06 -24.01
N GLU A 328 -15.47 -45.65 -23.52
CA GLU A 328 -14.85 -46.83 -24.13
C GLU A 328 -15.77 -48.06 -24.08
N HIS A 329 -16.51 -48.26 -22.98
CA HIS A 329 -17.49 -49.36 -22.88
C HIS A 329 -18.76 -49.16 -23.72
N LEU A 330 -19.11 -47.92 -24.06
CA LEU A 330 -20.23 -47.64 -24.98
C LEU A 330 -19.86 -47.87 -26.46
N THR A 331 -18.58 -47.85 -26.82
CA THR A 331 -18.08 -48.21 -28.16
C THR A 331 -17.92 -49.72 -28.41
N GLU A 332 -18.03 -50.58 -27.39
CA GLU A 332 -18.02 -52.04 -27.57
C GLU A 332 -19.43 -52.67 -27.65
N VAL A 333 -20.49 -51.87 -27.53
CA VAL A 333 -21.90 -52.35 -27.50
C VAL A 333 -22.75 -51.75 -28.65
N LEU A 334 -22.12 -51.10 -29.62
CA LEU A 334 -22.69 -50.71 -30.92
C LEU A 334 -21.85 -51.32 -32.03
#